data_AF-A0A7K2JGG4-F1
#
_entry.id   AF-A0A7K2JGG4-F1
#
_cell.length_a   1.000
_cell.length_b   1.000
_cell.length_c   1.000
_cell.angle_alpha   90.00
_cell.angle_beta   90.00
_cell.angle_gamma   90.00
#
_symmetry.space_group_name_H-M   'P 1'
#
loop_
_entity.id
_entity.type
_entity.pdbx_description
1 polymer ?
#
loop_
_entity_poly.entity_id
_entity_poly.type
_entity_poly.pdbx_seq_one_letter_code
_entity_poly.pdbx_strand_id
1 'polypeptide(L)' 'LEERGVPFVVAVNSFPDAPRYPVAELRTALDLPEEIPILDCDVRRRASSRDVLMTLMRFLHSLALKGALT' A
#
# COMPACT_ATOMS: atom_id res chain seq x y z
N LEU A 1 2.20 -10.62 -8.39
CA LEU A 1 1.08 -9.65 -8.25
C LEU A 1 1.11 -8.70 -9.43
N GLU A 2 2.26 -8.06 -9.68
CA GLU A 2 2.50 -7.17 -10.82
C GLU A 2 2.26 -7.85 -12.18
N GLU A 3 2.79 -9.06 -12.40
CA GLU A 3 2.57 -9.80 -13.67
C GLU A 3 1.10 -10.14 -13.95
N ARG A 4 0.21 -10.06 -12.95
CA ARG A 4 -1.21 -10.37 -13.08
C ARG A 4 -2.11 -9.14 -13.14
N GLY A 5 -1.54 -7.93 -13.10
CA GLY A 5 -2.30 -6.67 -13.12
C GLY A 5 -3.25 -6.50 -11.94
N VAL A 6 -3.06 -7.24 -10.85
CA VAL A 6 -3.93 -7.18 -9.68
C VAL A 6 -3.60 -5.92 -8.89
N PRO A 7 -4.53 -4.97 -8.69
CA PRO A 7 -4.21 -3.76 -7.96
C PRO A 7 -3.92 -4.06 -6.49
N PHE A 8 -2.97 -3.33 -5.93
CA PHE A 8 -2.50 -3.53 -4.58
C PHE A 8 -2.10 -2.21 -3.91
N VAL A 9 -1.86 -2.29 -2.60
CA VAL A 9 -1.26 -1.22 -1.80
C VAL A 9 -0.10 -1.82 -1.01
N VAL A 10 0.87 -1.00 -0.63
CA VAL A 10 2.03 -1.43 0.16
C VAL A 10 1.90 -0.88 1.58
N ALA A 11 1.86 -1.78 2.56
CA ALA A 11 1.90 -1.41 3.97
C ALA A 11 3.30 -1.66 4.53
N VAL A 12 4.00 -0.58 4.89
CA VAL A 12 5.28 -0.61 5.60
C VAL A 12 4.97 -0.93 7.05
N ASN A 13 5.31 -2.16 7.48
CA ASN A 13 5.08 -2.56 8.85
C ASN A 13 6.14 -1.95 9.78
N SER A 14 5.78 -0.83 10.41
CA SER A 14 6.59 0.00 11.28
C SER A 14 6.23 -0.24 12.75
N PHE A 15 7.20 -0.70 13.53
CA PHE A 15 7.15 -0.80 15.00
C PHE A 15 8.39 -0.11 15.60
N PRO A 16 8.45 0.18 16.92
CA PRO A 16 9.50 1.01 17.52
C PRO A 16 10.94 0.62 17.13
N ASP A 17 11.21 -0.67 17.01
CA ASP A 17 12.54 -1.22 16.71
C ASP A 17 12.73 -1.53 15.22
N ALA A 18 11.74 -1.24 14.38
CA ALA A 18 11.82 -1.47 12.94
C ALA A 18 12.70 -0.40 12.26
N PRO A 19 13.54 -0.79 11.30
CA PRO A 19 14.22 0.16 10.42
C PRO A 19 13.23 1.10 9.75
N ARG A 20 13.61 2.38 9.62
CA ARG A 20 12.82 3.39 8.91
C ARG A 20 13.55 3.81 7.64
N TYR A 21 12.83 3.77 6.54
CA TYR A 21 13.31 4.21 5.24
C TYR A 21 12.40 5.32 4.70
N PRO A 22 12.95 6.34 4.02
CA PRO A 22 12.13 7.30 3.29
C PRO A 22 11.25 6.60 2.25
N VAL A 23 10.03 7.10 2.06
CA VAL A 23 9.10 6.54 1.06
C VAL A 23 9.70 6.52 -0.34
N ALA A 24 10.49 7.52 -0.72
CA ALA A 24 11.17 7.57 -2.01
C ALA A 24 12.16 6.41 -2.19
N GLU A 25 12.89 6.02 -1.14
CA GLU A 25 13.81 4.87 -1.18
C GLU A 25 13.04 3.57 -1.32
N LEU A 26 11.93 3.42 -0.58
CA LEU A 26 11.05 2.26 -0.68
C LEU A 26 10.46 2.11 -2.09
N ARG A 27 10.05 3.22 -2.71
CA ARG A 27 9.54 3.20 -4.09
C ARG A 27 10.59 2.70 -5.08
N THR A 28 11.78 3.26 -5.02
CA THR A 28 12.90 2.86 -5.89
C THR A 28 13.29 1.41 -5.67
N ALA A 29 13.39 0.97 -4.41
CA ALA A 29 13.82 -0.38 -4.07
C ALA A 29 12.79 -1.46 -4.47
N LEU A 30 11.50 -1.12 -4.49
CA LEU A 30 10.40 -2.02 -4.84
C LEU A 30 9.86 -1.80 -6.26
N ASP A 31 10.51 -0.93 -7.05
CA ASP A 31 10.09 -0.55 -8.42
C ASP A 31 8.60 -0.13 -8.51
N LEU A 32 8.15 0.68 -7.55
CA LEU A 32 6.73 1.02 -7.40
C LEU A 32 6.34 2.30 -8.16
N PRO A 33 5.32 2.23 -9.04
CA PRO A 33 4.69 3.41 -9.64
C PRO A 33 4.13 4.38 -8.59
N GLU A 34 4.11 5.68 -8.91
CA GLU A 34 3.70 6.74 -7.98
C GLU A 34 2.25 6.57 -7.50
N GLU A 35 1.38 6.04 -8.36
CA GLU A 35 -0.02 5.79 -8.07
C GLU A 35 -0.27 4.68 -7.03
N ILE A 36 0.71 3.80 -6.78
CA ILE A 36 0.58 2.73 -5.79
C ILE A 36 0.69 3.34 -4.39
N PRO A 37 -0.35 3.26 -3.55
CA PRO A 37 -0.31 3.81 -2.19
C PRO A 37 0.69 3.05 -1.30
N ILE A 38 1.50 3.81 -0.56
CA ILE A 38 2.40 3.29 0.48
C ILE A 38 1.95 3.87 1.82
N LEU A 39 1.80 3.02 2.84
CA LEU A 39 1.27 3.41 4.15
C LEU A 39 2.08 2.80 5.28
N ASP A 40 2.30 3.54 6.36
CA ASP A 40 2.78 2.96 7.60
C ASP A 40 1.67 2.17 8.31
N CYS A 41 2.04 1.04 8.90
CA CYS A 41 1.16 0.20 9.70
C CYS A 41 1.93 -0.40 10.87
N ASP A 42 1.31 -0.53 12.03
CA ASP A 42 1.80 -1.43 13.07
C ASP A 42 0.83 -2.60 13.19
N VAL A 43 1.19 -3.75 12.62
CA VAL A 43 0.31 -4.94 12.54
C VAL A 43 -0.05 -5.51 13.91
N ARG A 44 0.65 -5.11 14.99
CA ARG A 44 0.31 -5.49 16.37
C ARG A 44 -0.96 -4.79 16.84
N ARG A 45 -1.34 -3.68 16.19
CA ARG A 45 -2.57 -2.93 16.46
C ARG A 45 -3.62 -3.27 15.40
N ARG A 46 -4.67 -3.98 15.81
CA ARG A 46 -5.80 -4.36 14.93
C ARG A 46 -6.37 -3.18 14.12
N ALA A 47 -6.50 -2.00 14.74
CA ALA A 47 -6.98 -0.81 14.06
C ALA A 47 -6.06 -0.37 12.90
N SER A 48 -4.74 -0.52 13.05
CA SER A 48 -3.77 -0.20 12.00
C SER A 48 -3.96 -1.10 10.78
N SER A 49 -4.12 -2.41 11.00
CA SER A 49 -4.35 -3.36 9.90
C SER A 49 -5.70 -3.13 9.21
N ARG A 50 -6.74 -2.75 9.97
CA ARG A 50 -8.03 -2.33 9.41
C ARG A 50 -7.85 -1.12 8.49
N ASP A 51 -7.05 -0.13 8.88
CA ASP A 51 -6.89 1.10 8.11
C ASP A 51 -6.13 0.87 6.78
N VAL A 52 -5.20 -0.10 6.76
CA VAL A 52 -4.58 -0.61 5.51
C VAL A 52 -5.63 -1.20 4.59
N LEU A 53 -6.48 -2.11 5.08
CA LEU A 53 -7.54 -2.74 4.28
C LEU A 53 -8.55 -1.71 3.77
N MET A 54 -8.92 -0.74 4.60
CA MET A 54 -9.80 0.34 4.19
C MET A 54 -9.17 1.19 3.08
N THR A 55 -7.85 1.38 3.09
CA THR A 55 -7.16 2.09 2.01
C THR A 55 -7.13 1.27 0.72
N LEU A 56 -6.87 -0.04 0.81
CA LEU A 56 -7.00 -0.92 -0.36
C LEU A 56 -8.41 -0.84 -0.96
N MET A 57 -9.46 -0.93 -0.14
CA MET A 57 -10.85 -0.83 -0.62
C MET A 57 -11.14 0.50 -1.30
N ARG A 58 -10.67 1.63 -0.74
CA ARG A 58 -10.81 2.95 -1.38
C ARG A 58 -10.04 3.06 -2.69
N PHE A 59 -8.84 2.48 -2.75
CA PHE A 59 -8.02 2.47 -3.95
C PHE A 59 -8.70 1.68 -5.07
N LEU A 60 -9.16 0.46 -4.78
CA LEU A 60 -9.93 -0.37 -5.70
C LEU A 60 -11.22 0.33 -6.16
N HIS A 61 -11.96 0.94 -5.24
CA HIS A 61 -13.15 1.71 -5.58
C HIS A 61 -12.85 2.88 -6.52
N SER A 62 -11.76 3.63 -6.28
CA SER A 62 -11.29 4.69 -7.17
C SER A 62 -10.92 4.16 -8.57
N LEU A 63 -10.21 3.04 -8.66
CA LEU A 63 -9.86 2.44 -9.95
C LEU A 63 -11.10 1.99 -10.72
N ALA A 64 -12.10 1.44 -10.02
CA ALA A 64 -13.35 0.98 -10.63
C ALA A 64 -14.14 2.15 -11.23
N LEU A 65 -14.21 3.27 -10.49
CA LEU A 65 -14.84 4.50 -10.99
C LEU A 65 -14.11 5.12 -12.19
N LYS A 66 -12.80 4.90 -12.30
CA LYS A 66 -11.97 5.39 -13.42
C LYS A 66 -11.99 4.46 -14.64
N GLY A 67 -12.68 3.32 -14.58
CA GLY A 67 -12.67 2.31 -15.64
C GLY A 67 -11.30 1.62 -15.83
N ALA A 68 -10.42 1.71 -14.82
CA ALA A 68 -9.06 1.15 -14.88
C ALA A 68 -8.97 -0.31 -14.40
N LEU A 69 -10.11 -0.89 -13.99
CA LEU A 69 -10.24 -2.25 -13.47
C LEU A 69 -10.93 -3.22 -14.46
N THR A 70 -11.27 -2.73 -15.66
CA THR A 70 -11.88 -3.47 -16.79
C THR A 70 -10.90 -3.57 -17.93
#